data_AF-A0A1Q3AMU8-F1
#
_entry.id   AF-A0A1Q3AMU8-F1
#
_cell.length_a   1.000
_cell.length_b   1.000
_cell.length_c   1.000
_cell.angle_alpha   90.00
_cell.angle_beta   90.00
_cell.angle_gamma   90.00
#
_symmetry.space_group_name_H-M   'P 1'
#
loop_
_entity.id
_entity.type
_entity.pdbx_description
1 polymer ?
#
loop_
_entity_poly.entity_id
_entity_poly.type
_entity_poly.pdbx_seq_one_letter_code
_entity_poly.pdbx_strand_id
1 'polypeptide(L)'
;LIFLRHHIDDGLKYEYLTVENPLELWKNLNDRFEHLKAVVLSKTLNDWSQLRFQDFKTVSEYNSTWFKIVSQLKICGEVITEDMLLEKTYRTFHASNVLLQQQYRLHGFKKYRELIGSLLIAEQNNELLLQNHENRPTGSAHLPEVNANSSYFGGQGRGYGRGRRRGRDSGRNQN
;
A
#
# COMPACT_ATOMS: atom_id res chain seq x y z
N LEU A 1 -14.84 -45.07 19.15
CA LEU A 1 -16.10 -44.42 18.74
C LEU A 1 -16.35 -43.11 19.50
N ILE A 2 -16.37 -43.15 20.83
CA ILE A 2 -16.70 -42.00 21.70
C ILE A 2 -15.82 -40.77 21.39
N PHE A 3 -14.51 -40.97 21.23
CA PHE A 3 -13.57 -39.89 20.89
C PHE A 3 -13.91 -39.19 19.57
N LEU A 4 -14.09 -39.94 18.47
CA LEU A 4 -14.46 -39.37 17.17
C LEU A 4 -15.80 -38.63 17.26
N ARG A 5 -16.80 -39.25 17.89
CA ARG A 5 -18.11 -38.62 18.06
C ARG A 5 -18.05 -37.37 18.89
N HIS A 6 -17.18 -37.27 19.90
CA HIS A 6 -17.07 -36.07 20.73
C HIS A 6 -16.55 -34.85 19.96
N HIS A 7 -15.65 -35.07 18.99
CA HIS A 7 -14.91 -34.01 18.32
C HIS A 7 -15.41 -33.64 16.91
N ILE A 8 -16.37 -34.38 16.34
CA ILE A 8 -16.99 -33.99 15.07
C ILE A 8 -18.13 -32.99 15.31
N ASP A 9 -18.41 -32.19 14.28
CA ASP A 9 -19.52 -31.24 14.25
C ASP A 9 -20.88 -31.91 14.54
N ASP A 10 -21.79 -31.19 15.20
CA ASP A 10 -23.08 -31.73 15.62
C ASP A 10 -23.91 -32.21 14.43
N GLY A 11 -23.87 -31.53 13.28
CA GLY A 11 -24.54 -31.99 12.06
C GLY A 11 -24.04 -33.36 11.60
N LEU A 12 -22.71 -33.56 11.65
CA LEU A 12 -22.09 -34.85 11.32
C LEU A 12 -22.43 -35.94 12.34
N LYS A 13 -22.60 -35.59 13.63
CA LYS A 13 -23.02 -36.56 14.67
C LYS A 13 -24.39 -37.14 14.34
N TYR A 14 -25.34 -36.30 13.92
CA TYR A 14 -26.69 -36.73 13.57
C TYR A 14 -26.70 -37.59 12.30
N GLU A 15 -25.99 -37.18 11.25
CA GLU A 15 -25.94 -37.93 9.99
C GLU A 15 -25.35 -39.34 10.15
N TYR A 16 -24.35 -39.49 11.01
CA TYR A 16 -23.69 -40.77 11.24
C TYR A 16 -24.09 -41.43 12.57
N LEU A 17 -25.28 -41.14 13.11
CA LEU A 17 -25.72 -41.66 14.41
C LEU A 17 -25.77 -43.19 14.44
N THR A 18 -26.14 -43.83 13.32
CA THR A 18 -26.29 -45.29 13.19
C THR A 18 -24.99 -46.06 12.95
N VAL A 19 -23.88 -45.37 12.65
CA VAL A 19 -22.59 -46.04 12.38
C VAL A 19 -21.89 -46.41 13.69
N GLU A 20 -22.02 -47.66 14.11
CA GLU A 20 -21.43 -48.14 15.37
C GLU A 20 -19.93 -48.45 15.24
N ASN A 21 -19.48 -48.84 14.05
CA ASN A 21 -18.08 -49.20 13.81
C ASN A 21 -17.21 -47.94 13.69
N PRO A 22 -16.21 -47.73 14.57
CA PRO A 22 -15.34 -46.56 14.51
C PRO A 22 -14.53 -46.45 13.21
N LEU A 23 -14.11 -47.58 12.64
CA LEU A 23 -13.33 -47.61 11.41
C LEU A 23 -14.18 -47.18 10.22
N GLU A 24 -15.43 -47.64 10.17
CA GLU A 24 -16.40 -47.25 9.14
C GLU A 24 -16.75 -45.76 9.26
N LEU A 25 -17.02 -45.27 10.48
CA LEU A 25 -17.24 -43.85 10.73
C LEU A 25 -16.07 -43.00 10.23
N TRP A 26 -14.84 -43.40 10.55
CA TRP A 26 -13.64 -42.71 10.08
C TRP A 26 -13.53 -42.70 8.56
N LYS A 27 -13.73 -43.84 7.89
CA LYS A 27 -13.70 -43.94 6.43
C LYS A 27 -14.73 -43.01 5.78
N ASN A 28 -15.99 -43.04 6.25
CA ASN A 28 -17.05 -42.20 5.71
C ASN A 28 -16.77 -40.69 5.89
N LEU A 29 -16.24 -40.30 7.05
CA LEU A 29 -15.83 -38.92 7.31
C LEU A 29 -14.67 -38.50 6.42
N ASN A 30 -13.69 -39.38 6.26
CA ASN A 30 -12.53 -39.14 5.41
C ASN A 30 -12.94 -39.00 3.94
N ASP A 31 -13.78 -39.90 3.43
CA ASP A 31 -14.27 -39.86 2.04
C ASP A 31 -15.04 -38.56 1.75
N ARG A 32 -15.89 -38.13 2.68
CA ARG A 32 -16.57 -36.82 2.57
C ARG A 32 -15.58 -35.66 2.58
N PHE A 33 -14.57 -35.71 3.46
CA PHE A 33 -13.54 -34.68 3.53
C PHE A 33 -12.71 -34.60 2.25
N GLU A 34 -12.33 -35.73 1.66
CA GLU A 34 -11.63 -35.78 0.38
C GLU A 34 -12.48 -35.20 -0.77
N HIS A 35 -13.78 -35.50 -0.80
CA HIS A 35 -14.69 -34.85 -1.76
C HIS A 35 -14.76 -33.33 -1.54
N LEU A 36 -14.86 -32.88 -0.29
CA LEU A 36 -14.86 -31.46 0.05
C LEU A 36 -13.56 -30.76 -0.35
N LYS A 37 -12.40 -31.41 -0.18
CA LYS A 37 -11.11 -30.88 -0.65
C LYS A 37 -11.13 -30.59 -2.14
N ALA A 38 -11.69 -31.48 -2.97
CA ALA A 38 -11.72 -31.27 -4.42
C ALA A 38 -12.53 -30.01 -4.81
N VAL A 39 -13.67 -29.80 -4.15
CA VAL A 39 -14.53 -28.62 -4.37
C VAL A 39 -13.84 -27.35 -3.86
N VAL A 40 -13.28 -27.40 -2.66
CA VAL A 40 -12.56 -26.27 -2.05
C VAL A 40 -11.34 -25.90 -2.88
N LEU A 41 -10.52 -26.88 -3.30
CA LEU A 41 -9.32 -26.67 -4.09
C LEU A 41 -9.60 -25.88 -5.36
N SER A 42 -10.64 -26.28 -6.12
CA SER A 42 -11.01 -25.60 -7.36
C SER A 42 -11.34 -24.13 -7.13
N LYS A 43 -12.12 -23.84 -6.08
CA LYS A 43 -12.46 -22.47 -5.69
C LYS A 43 -11.23 -21.69 -5.22
N THR A 44 -10.43 -22.28 -4.35
CA THR A 44 -9.23 -21.64 -3.79
C THR A 44 -8.19 -21.36 -4.87
N LEU A 45 -8.03 -22.21 -5.89
CA LEU A 45 -7.16 -21.95 -7.04
C LEU A 45 -7.65 -20.76 -7.86
N ASN A 46 -8.97 -20.62 -8.05
CA ASN A 46 -9.54 -19.43 -8.68
C ASN A 46 -9.24 -18.18 -7.84
N ASP A 47 -9.53 -18.21 -6.54
CA ASP A 47 -9.28 -17.09 -5.62
C ASP A 47 -7.78 -16.70 -5.61
N TRP A 48 -6.89 -17.71 -5.59
CA TRP A 48 -5.45 -17.51 -5.74
C TRP A 48 -5.12 -16.82 -7.05
N SER A 49 -5.66 -17.30 -8.18
CA SER A 49 -5.38 -16.74 -9.50
C SER A 49 -5.81 -15.28 -9.64
N GLN A 50 -6.99 -14.94 -9.12
CA GLN A 50 -7.64 -13.63 -9.26
C GLN A 50 -7.18 -12.60 -8.23
N LEU A 51 -6.43 -13.00 -7.21
CA LEU A 51 -6.00 -12.08 -6.17
C LEU A 51 -5.13 -10.94 -6.70
N ARG A 52 -5.51 -9.70 -6.40
CA ARG A 52 -4.77 -8.48 -6.74
C ARG A 52 -4.66 -7.57 -5.53
N PHE A 53 -3.52 -6.91 -5.40
CA PHE A 53 -3.25 -6.02 -4.27
C PHE A 53 -4.20 -4.82 -4.25
N GLN A 54 -4.58 -4.31 -5.44
CA GLN A 54 -5.46 -3.15 -5.61
C GLN A 54 -6.91 -3.36 -5.14
N ASP A 55 -7.34 -4.62 -4.97
CA ASP A 55 -8.71 -4.93 -4.57
C ASP A 55 -8.92 -4.74 -3.05
N PHE A 56 -7.86 -4.38 -2.33
CA PHE A 56 -7.84 -4.19 -0.87
C PHE A 56 -7.49 -2.74 -0.53
N LYS A 57 -8.06 -2.25 0.58
CA LYS A 57 -7.78 -0.88 1.04
C LYS A 57 -6.45 -0.81 1.77
N THR A 58 -6.09 -1.87 2.49
CA THR A 58 -4.87 -1.93 3.31
C THR A 58 -4.05 -3.19 3.05
N VAL A 59 -2.74 -3.13 3.33
CA VAL A 59 -1.83 -4.28 3.28
C VAL A 59 -2.32 -5.39 4.22
N SER A 60 -2.90 -5.03 5.37
CA SER A 60 -3.41 -5.99 6.36
C SER A 60 -4.61 -6.80 5.84
N GLU A 61 -5.56 -6.15 5.18
CA GLU A 61 -6.71 -6.82 4.55
C GLU A 61 -6.27 -7.80 3.45
N TYR A 62 -5.34 -7.36 2.60
CA TYR A 62 -4.71 -8.21 1.59
C TYR A 62 -4.05 -9.44 2.25
N ASN A 63 -3.23 -9.23 3.28
CA ASN A 63 -2.51 -10.29 3.97
C ASN A 63 -3.44 -11.32 4.62
N SER A 64 -4.54 -10.87 5.21
CA SER A 64 -5.55 -11.75 5.81
C SER A 64 -6.18 -12.67 4.75
N THR A 65 -6.57 -12.11 3.60
CA THR A 65 -7.14 -12.88 2.48
C THR A 65 -6.14 -13.84 1.87
N TRP A 66 -4.90 -13.37 1.67
CA TRP A 66 -3.79 -14.20 1.22
C TRP A 66 -3.56 -15.41 2.13
N PHE A 67 -3.50 -15.20 3.45
CA PHE A 67 -3.26 -16.27 4.41
C PHE A 67 -4.40 -17.30 4.42
N LYS A 68 -5.66 -16.87 4.26
CA LYS A 68 -6.80 -17.77 4.09
C LYS A 68 -6.63 -18.67 2.86
N ILE A 69 -6.29 -18.09 1.72
CA ILE A 69 -6.09 -18.84 0.46
C ILE A 69 -4.93 -19.84 0.62
N VAL A 70 -3.77 -19.39 1.10
CA VAL A 70 -2.59 -20.25 1.30
C VAL A 70 -2.90 -21.41 2.26
N SER A 71 -3.66 -21.14 3.34
CA SER A 71 -4.05 -22.17 4.30
C SER A 71 -4.98 -23.21 3.66
N GLN A 72 -5.94 -22.78 2.84
CA GLN A 72 -6.82 -23.70 2.12
C GLN A 72 -6.06 -24.56 1.10
N LEU A 73 -5.11 -23.98 0.36
CA LEU A 73 -4.26 -24.73 -0.57
C LEU A 73 -3.48 -25.82 0.17
N LYS A 74 -2.86 -25.48 1.31
CA LYS A 74 -2.13 -26.45 2.14
C LYS A 74 -3.03 -27.57 2.67
N ILE A 75 -4.25 -27.26 3.10
CA ILE A 75 -5.23 -28.26 3.56
C ILE A 75 -5.62 -29.20 2.42
N CYS A 76 -5.68 -28.70 1.18
CA CYS A 76 -5.95 -29.48 -0.01
C CYS A 76 -4.74 -30.30 -0.51
N GLY A 77 -3.59 -30.24 0.18
CA GLY A 77 -2.39 -31.00 -0.16
C GLY A 77 -1.43 -30.31 -1.12
N GLU A 78 -1.67 -29.04 -1.47
CA GLU A 78 -0.77 -28.29 -2.35
C GLU A 78 0.54 -27.92 -1.63
N VAL A 79 1.66 -28.12 -2.32
CA VAL A 79 2.98 -27.76 -1.81
C VAL A 79 3.25 -26.28 -2.12
N ILE A 80 3.10 -25.44 -1.09
CA ILE A 80 3.33 -23.99 -1.21
C ILE A 80 4.68 -23.62 -0.58
N THR A 81 5.64 -23.22 -1.43
CA THR A 81 6.98 -22.78 -1.02
C THR A 81 7.06 -21.27 -0.79
N GLU A 82 8.08 -20.80 -0.06
CA GLU A 82 8.30 -19.36 0.15
C GLU A 82 8.51 -18.61 -1.17
N ASP A 83 9.25 -19.19 -2.12
CA ASP A 83 9.45 -18.58 -3.44
C ASP A 83 8.14 -18.42 -4.21
N MET A 84 7.23 -19.40 -4.13
CA MET A 84 5.91 -19.30 -4.74
C MET A 84 5.08 -18.19 -4.09
N LEU A 85 5.15 -18.04 -2.76
CA LEU A 85 4.47 -16.95 -2.05
C LEU A 85 5.01 -15.60 -2.52
N LEU A 86 6.34 -15.42 -2.51
CA LEU A 86 6.99 -14.18 -2.91
C LEU A 86 6.66 -13.82 -4.37
N GLU A 87 6.86 -14.76 -5.30
CA GLU A 87 6.59 -14.53 -6.72
C GLU A 87 5.12 -14.24 -6.99
N LYS A 88 4.21 -14.94 -6.31
CA LYS A 88 2.79 -14.65 -6.46
C LYS A 88 2.45 -13.26 -5.89
N THR A 89 2.97 -12.86 -4.74
CA THR A 89 2.75 -11.51 -4.18
C THR A 89 3.30 -10.43 -5.12
N TYR A 90 4.47 -10.62 -5.72
CA TYR A 90 4.97 -9.67 -6.72
C TYR A 90 4.03 -9.54 -7.93
N ARG A 91 3.37 -10.63 -8.34
CA ARG A 91 2.42 -10.61 -9.46
C ARG A 91 1.06 -10.00 -9.11
N THR A 92 0.75 -9.76 -7.83
CA THR A 92 -0.51 -9.12 -7.45
C THR A 92 -0.46 -7.59 -7.54
N PHE A 93 0.71 -6.99 -7.73
CA PHE A 93 0.86 -5.55 -7.95
C PHE A 93 0.18 -5.11 -9.25
N HIS A 94 -0.45 -3.93 -9.22
CA HIS A 94 -1.03 -3.31 -10.41
C HIS A 94 0.05 -2.90 -11.42
N ALA A 95 -0.30 -2.85 -12.71
CA ALA A 95 0.60 -2.48 -13.80
C ALA A 95 1.22 -1.08 -13.64
N SER A 96 0.54 -0.15 -12.96
CA SER A 96 1.11 1.17 -12.65
C SER A 96 2.26 1.10 -11.63
N ASN A 97 2.35 0.01 -10.87
CA ASN A 97 3.29 -0.16 -9.76
C ASN A 97 4.46 -1.10 -10.12
N VAL A 98 4.74 -1.28 -11.42
CA VAL A 98 5.82 -2.15 -11.91
C VAL A 98 7.19 -1.75 -11.34
N LEU A 99 7.47 -0.46 -11.19
CA LEU A 99 8.74 0.00 -10.60
C LEU A 99 8.86 -0.40 -9.12
N LEU A 100 7.78 -0.24 -8.35
CA LEU A 100 7.75 -0.64 -6.94
C LEU A 100 7.90 -2.16 -6.79
N GLN A 101 7.22 -2.92 -7.64
CA GLN A 101 7.37 -4.37 -7.72
C GLN A 101 8.83 -4.77 -7.99
N GLN A 102 9.48 -4.13 -8.96
CA GLN A 102 10.89 -4.38 -9.28
C GLN A 102 11.82 -4.04 -8.10
N GLN A 103 11.58 -2.93 -7.41
CA GLN A 103 12.35 -2.54 -6.23
C GLN A 103 12.28 -3.60 -5.12
N TYR A 104 11.08 -4.09 -4.80
CA TYR A 104 10.93 -5.15 -3.79
C TYR A 104 11.48 -6.50 -4.22
N ARG A 105 11.55 -6.78 -5.53
CA ARG A 105 12.25 -7.97 -6.07
C ARG A 105 13.76 -7.86 -5.90
N LEU A 106 14.33 -6.70 -6.23
CA LEU A 106 15.76 -6.43 -6.07
C LEU A 106 16.22 -6.48 -4.62
N HIS A 107 15.33 -6.20 -3.67
CA HIS A 107 15.63 -6.34 -2.24
C HIS A 107 15.92 -7.79 -1.82
N GLY A 108 15.42 -8.78 -2.56
CA GLY A 108 15.85 -10.17 -2.42
C GLY A 108 15.36 -10.88 -1.15
N PHE A 109 14.13 -10.60 -0.71
CA PHE A 109 13.51 -11.28 0.44
C PHE A 109 13.58 -12.80 0.32
N LYS A 110 13.73 -13.48 1.46
CA LYS A 110 13.77 -14.95 1.52
C LYS A 110 12.51 -15.56 2.11
N LYS A 111 11.72 -14.77 2.82
CA LYS A 111 10.47 -15.21 3.42
C LYS A 111 9.36 -14.22 3.14
N TYR A 112 8.15 -14.72 2.90
CA TYR A 112 6.95 -13.91 2.70
C TYR A 112 6.73 -12.89 3.83
N ARG A 113 7.00 -13.30 5.09
CA ARG A 113 6.87 -12.44 6.27
C ARG A 113 7.73 -11.17 6.21
N GLU A 114 8.90 -11.22 5.55
CA GLU A 114 9.81 -10.08 5.43
C GLU A 114 9.29 -9.09 4.39
N LEU A 115 8.78 -9.60 3.27
CA LEU A 115 8.12 -8.81 2.23
C LEU A 115 6.87 -8.11 2.80
N ILE A 116 5.97 -8.84 3.44
CA ILE A 116 4.74 -8.24 3.96
C ILE A 116 5.01 -7.24 5.09
N GLY A 117 6.01 -7.50 5.94
CA GLY A 117 6.45 -6.54 6.96
C GLY A 117 6.95 -5.24 6.34
N SER A 118 7.72 -5.34 5.25
CA SER A 118 8.21 -4.15 4.53
C SER A 118 7.09 -3.36 3.84
N LEU A 119 6.07 -4.05 3.33
CA LEU A 119 4.88 -3.41 2.75
C LEU A 119 4.06 -2.68 3.82
N LEU A 120 3.87 -3.28 5.00
CA LEU A 120 3.18 -2.65 6.13
C LEU A 120 3.90 -1.38 6.61
N ILE A 121 5.24 -1.42 6.73
CA ILE A 121 6.03 -0.24 7.11
C ILE A 121 5.90 0.86 6.04
N ALA A 122 5.94 0.50 4.77
CA ALA A 122 5.80 1.46 3.67
C ALA A 122 4.41 2.11 3.64
N GLU A 123 3.34 1.35 3.86
CA GLU A 123 1.97 1.86 4.00
C GLU A 123 1.89 2.89 5.13
N GLN A 124 2.38 2.55 6.32
CA GLN A 124 2.37 3.47 7.47
C GLN A 124 3.16 4.76 7.21
N ASN A 125 4.33 4.65 6.56
CA ASN A 125 5.13 5.82 6.19
C ASN A 125 4.40 6.73 5.19
N ASN A 126 3.69 6.15 4.22
CA ASN A 126 2.91 6.91 3.25
C ASN A 126 1.75 7.65 3.91
N GLU A 127 1.05 7.01 4.86
CA GLU A 127 0.01 7.68 5.65
C GLU A 127 0.55 8.89 6.41
N LEU A 128 1.71 8.75 7.06
CA LEU A 128 2.37 9.86 7.77
C LEU A 128 2.79 10.98 6.82
N LEU A 129 3.29 10.64 5.62
CA LEU A 129 3.65 11.63 4.60
C LEU A 129 2.43 12.44 4.13
N LEU A 130 1.28 11.78 3.93
CA LEU A 130 0.03 12.45 3.58
C LEU A 130 -0.44 13.39 4.69
N GLN A 131 -0.44 12.91 5.95
CA GLN A 131 -0.79 13.74 7.11
C GLN A 131 0.12 14.96 7.26
N ASN A 132 1.43 14.81 7.04
CA ASN A 132 2.38 15.94 7.08
C ASN A 132 2.08 16.98 6.01
N HIS A 133 1.62 16.57 4.83
CA HIS A 133 1.23 17.49 3.77
C HIS A 133 -0.05 18.26 4.12
N GLU A 134 -1.03 17.58 4.73
CA GLU A 134 -2.29 18.19 5.18
C GLU A 134 -2.10 19.13 6.38
N ASN A 135 -1.21 18.78 7.31
CA ASN A 135 -0.93 19.56 8.52
C ASN A 135 -0.05 20.79 8.27
N ARG A 136 0.53 20.95 7.07
CA ARG A 136 1.35 22.11 6.74
C ARG A 136 0.42 23.32 6.52
N PRO A 137 0.46 24.37 7.36
CA PRO A 137 -0.29 25.57 7.05
C PRO A 137 0.22 26.13 5.71
N THR A 138 -0.71 26.32 4.77
CA THR A 138 -0.48 27.07 3.54
C THR A 138 -0.28 28.53 3.93
N GLY A 139 0.93 28.88 4.35
CA GLY A 139 1.19 30.20 4.93
C GLY A 139 2.45 30.31 5.78
N SER A 140 3.57 29.69 5.39
CA SER A 140 4.84 30.37 5.65
C SER A 140 4.91 31.54 4.68
N ALA A 141 4.56 32.73 5.16
CA ALA A 141 4.68 33.97 4.40
C ALA A 141 6.06 34.04 3.73
N HIS A 142 6.11 34.53 2.49
CA HIS A 142 7.37 34.99 1.90
C HIS A 142 8.04 35.89 2.95
N LEU A 143 9.26 35.53 3.36
CA LEU A 143 10.11 36.45 4.12
C LEU A 143 10.14 37.76 3.31
N PRO A 144 9.73 38.91 3.87
CA PRO A 144 9.97 40.15 3.16
C PRO A 144 11.48 40.29 3.05
N GLU A 145 11.96 40.41 1.82
CA GLU A 145 13.34 40.73 1.50
C GLU A 145 13.63 42.13 2.09
N VAL A 146 14.13 42.17 3.33
CA VAL A 146 14.52 43.41 3.98
C VAL A 146 15.86 43.83 3.38
N ASN A 147 15.80 44.67 2.34
CA ASN A 147 16.94 45.43 1.87
C ASN A 147 17.37 46.42 2.96
N ALA A 148 18.31 45.99 3.80
CA ALA A 148 19.03 46.87 4.72
C ALA A 148 20.23 47.48 3.97
N ASN A 149 20.09 48.69 3.46
CA ASN A 149 21.23 49.57 3.19
C ASN A 149 21.04 50.88 3.96
N SER A 150 21.36 50.81 5.26
CA SER A 150 21.76 51.99 6.02
C SER A 150 23.28 52.12 5.92
N SER A 151 23.76 53.15 5.24
CA SER A 151 25.06 53.72 5.55
C SER A 151 25.06 55.19 5.15
N TYR A 152 24.69 56.04 6.11
CA TYR A 152 25.04 57.45 6.14
C TYR A 152 26.56 57.57 6.30
N PHE A 153 27.28 57.92 5.24
CA PHE A 153 28.61 58.51 5.34
C PHE A 153 28.87 59.45 4.15
N GLY A 154 29.39 60.64 4.46
CA GLY A 154 30.16 61.44 3.50
C GLY A 154 29.40 62.58 2.85
N GLY A 155 29.45 63.76 3.48
CA GLY A 155 29.18 65.00 2.77
C GLY A 155 30.24 65.32 1.71
N GLN A 156 29.99 66.44 1.02
CA GLN A 156 30.97 67.29 0.33
C GLN A 156 31.19 67.04 -1.17
N GLY A 157 30.66 67.96 -1.98
CA GLY A 157 31.44 68.51 -3.11
C GLY A 157 30.89 68.36 -4.53
N ARG A 158 30.38 69.49 -5.05
CA ARG A 158 30.68 70.09 -6.37
C ARG A 158 30.64 69.21 -7.63
N GLY A 159 29.78 69.58 -8.59
CA GLY A 159 29.98 69.15 -9.98
C GLY A 159 28.87 69.56 -10.95
N TYR A 160 29.16 70.58 -11.76
CA TYR A 160 28.36 71.14 -12.84
C TYR A 160 27.93 70.09 -13.90
N GLY A 161 26.72 70.24 -14.49
CA GLY A 161 26.34 69.45 -15.66
C GLY A 161 24.98 69.81 -16.25
N ARG A 162 24.99 70.57 -17.34
CA ARG A 162 23.85 71.09 -18.11
C ARG A 162 22.93 70.00 -18.66
N GLY A 163 21.60 70.23 -18.65
CA GLY A 163 20.62 69.41 -19.37
C GLY A 163 19.32 70.18 -19.66
N ARG A 164 19.20 70.69 -20.89
CA ARG A 164 18.07 71.44 -21.44
C ARG A 164 16.76 70.63 -21.51
N ARG A 165 15.64 71.19 -21.02
CA ARG A 165 14.27 70.99 -21.56
C ARG A 165 13.47 72.28 -21.31
N ARG A 166 13.35 73.19 -22.29
CA ARG A 166 12.27 73.32 -23.30
C ARG A 166 10.85 73.27 -22.71
N GLY A 167 10.25 74.46 -22.62
CA GLY A 167 8.82 74.74 -22.55
C GLY A 167 8.59 76.07 -21.82
N ARG A 168 7.68 76.97 -22.19
CA ARG A 168 6.83 77.15 -23.36
C ARG A 168 6.16 78.54 -23.12
N ASP A 169 6.07 79.35 -24.17
CA ASP A 169 5.08 80.42 -24.40
C ASP A 169 5.04 81.72 -23.58
N SER A 170 4.52 82.73 -24.31
CA SER A 170 4.10 84.10 -23.95
C SER A 170 5.20 85.15 -24.10
N GLY A 171 5.27 86.02 -25.13
CA GLY A 171 4.23 86.57 -25.99
C GLY A 171 3.86 87.99 -25.52
N ARG A 172 4.45 89.03 -26.14
CA ARG A 172 3.87 90.38 -26.40
C ARG A 172 4.94 91.38 -26.91
N ASN A 173 4.81 91.76 -28.20
CA ASN A 173 4.59 93.12 -28.73
C ASN A 173 4.97 94.32 -27.82
N GLN A 174 5.55 95.44 -28.27
CA GLN A 174 5.20 96.30 -29.41
C GLN A 174 6.38 97.20 -29.82
N ASN A 175 6.37 97.55 -31.12
CA ASN A 175 6.74 98.82 -31.79
C ASN A 175 8.01 99.59 -31.38
#